data_AF-A0A947ZAD1-F1
#
_entry.id   AF-A0A947ZAD1-F1
#
_cell.length_a   1.000
_cell.length_b   1.000
_cell.length_c   1.000
_cell.angle_alpha   90.00
_cell.angle_beta   90.00
_cell.angle_gamma   90.00
#
_symmetry.space_group_name_H-M   'P 1'
#
loop_
_entity.id
_entity.type
_entity.pdbx_description
1 polymer ?
#
loop_
_entity_poly.entity_id
_entity_poly.type
_entity_poly.pdbx_seq_one_letter_code
_entity_poly.pdbx_strand_id
1 'polypeptide(L)'
;MVDNGLAVSTVMILTQTGGQVCPYLVNEENPADPTRPCTTMEEIRFEWQLPYGSTADGCQTPTQVGLNVPKGGTTQVKLTIHADHHFFTALRHTDIMRLAQPLIDADLNLDGEVTLDELEQVPITVLDTSVYDLSTFPSDLETLGDYIRWTTITFPHYQGDGGCPIRTPL
;
A
#
# COMPACT_ATOMS: atom_id res chain seq x y z
N MET A 1 6.88 19.39 -11.69
CA MET A 1 6.28 18.17 -12.26
C MET A 1 4.80 18.47 -12.51
N VAL A 2 4.25 17.89 -13.57
CA VAL A 2 3.12 18.42 -14.36
C VAL A 2 1.78 17.89 -13.84
N ASP A 3 0.67 18.58 -14.14
CA ASP A 3 -0.68 18.00 -14.08
C ASP A 3 -0.68 16.63 -14.80
N ASN A 4 -1.22 15.59 -14.16
CA ASN A 4 -1.11 14.17 -14.54
C ASN A 4 0.28 13.51 -14.32
N GLY A 5 1.09 14.03 -13.39
CA GLY A 5 2.35 13.40 -12.99
C GLY A 5 2.12 12.10 -12.21
N LEU A 6 2.28 10.95 -12.88
CA LEU A 6 2.34 9.64 -12.24
C LEU A 6 3.58 9.54 -11.34
N ALA A 7 3.40 9.15 -10.07
CA ALA A 7 4.51 8.90 -9.17
C ALA A 7 5.04 7.47 -9.34
N VAL A 8 4.14 6.48 -9.37
CA VAL A 8 4.45 5.06 -9.56
C VAL A 8 3.33 4.41 -10.38
N SER A 9 3.68 3.39 -11.16
CA SER A 9 2.73 2.41 -11.69
C SER A 9 3.10 1.03 -11.17
N THR A 10 2.12 0.29 -10.66
CA THR A 10 2.29 -1.06 -10.15
C THR A 10 1.43 -2.01 -10.98
N VAL A 11 2.04 -3.12 -11.41
CA VAL A 11 1.33 -4.26 -11.99
C VAL A 11 1.67 -5.46 -11.12
N MET A 12 0.66 -6.02 -10.47
CA MET A 12 0.82 -7.15 -9.55
C MET A 12 -0.14 -8.25 -9.97
N ILE A 13 0.34 -9.49 -9.95
CA ILE A 13 -0.47 -10.68 -10.20
C ILE A 13 -0.21 -11.62 -9.03
N LEU A 14 -1.27 -11.99 -8.32
CA LEU A 14 -1.20 -12.95 -7.23
C LEU A 14 -1.85 -14.24 -7.67
N THR A 15 -1.16 -15.36 -7.46
CA THR A 15 -1.65 -16.69 -7.83
C THR A 15 -1.68 -17.61 -6.62
N GLN A 16 -2.78 -18.33 -6.41
CA GLN A 16 -2.94 -19.30 -5.33
C GLN A 16 -3.89 -20.42 -5.76
N THR A 17 -3.42 -21.67 -5.76
CA THR A 17 -4.29 -22.82 -6.02
C THR A 17 -5.40 -22.91 -4.99
N GLY A 18 -6.64 -23.03 -5.45
CA GLY A 18 -7.83 -23.00 -4.60
C GLY A 18 -8.07 -21.65 -3.91
N GLY A 19 -7.46 -20.56 -4.41
CA GLY A 19 -7.71 -19.20 -3.94
C GLY A 19 -9.17 -18.80 -4.03
N GLN A 20 -9.57 -17.84 -3.21
CA GLN A 20 -10.94 -17.36 -3.15
C GLN A 20 -10.99 -15.84 -3.02
N VAL A 21 -12.02 -15.24 -3.62
CA VAL A 21 -12.42 -13.85 -3.41
C VAL A 21 -13.77 -13.85 -2.73
N CYS A 22 -13.90 -13.06 -1.67
CA CYS A 22 -15.13 -12.88 -0.91
C CYS A 22 -15.49 -11.39 -0.92
N PRO A 23 -16.16 -10.88 -1.97
CA PRO A 23 -16.36 -9.44 -2.17
C PRO A 23 -17.03 -8.74 -0.99
N TYR A 24 -16.52 -7.58 -0.61
CA TYR A 24 -17.12 -6.79 0.47
C TYR A 24 -18.54 -6.30 0.16
N LEU A 25 -19.36 -6.23 1.20
CA LEU A 25 -20.74 -5.75 1.13
C LEU A 25 -20.78 -4.24 1.47
N VAL A 26 -20.23 -3.40 0.58
CA VAL A 26 -19.90 -1.98 0.82
C VAL A 26 -21.06 -1.06 1.29
N ASN A 27 -22.30 -1.54 1.25
CA ASN A 27 -23.50 -0.81 1.70
C ASN A 27 -24.17 -1.43 2.94
N GLU A 28 -23.51 -2.39 3.60
CA GLU A 28 -24.01 -3.06 4.79
C GLU A 28 -23.35 -2.56 6.07
N GLU A 29 -23.98 -2.81 7.22
CA GLU A 29 -23.44 -2.42 8.53
C GLU A 29 -22.08 -3.09 8.82
N ASN A 30 -21.92 -4.34 8.35
CA ASN A 30 -20.67 -5.08 8.42
C ASN A 30 -20.24 -5.51 7.01
N PRO A 31 -19.53 -4.66 6.26
CA PRO A 31 -19.07 -5.00 4.91
C PRO A 31 -18.16 -6.23 4.86
N ALA A 32 -17.47 -6.52 5.97
CA ALA A 32 -16.60 -7.66 6.16
C ALA A 32 -17.28 -8.84 6.87
N ASP A 33 -18.60 -9.01 6.75
CA ASP A 33 -19.32 -10.15 7.29
C ASP A 33 -18.67 -11.47 6.82
N PRO A 34 -18.30 -12.39 7.74
CA PRO A 34 -17.65 -13.65 7.38
C PRO A 34 -18.57 -14.64 6.63
N THR A 35 -19.88 -14.38 6.57
CA THR A 35 -20.86 -15.19 5.86
C THR A 35 -21.04 -14.79 4.40
N ARG A 36 -20.36 -13.72 3.95
CA ARG A 36 -20.39 -13.27 2.56
C ARG A 36 -19.97 -14.38 1.60
N PRO A 37 -20.62 -14.51 0.43
CA PRO A 37 -20.30 -15.57 -0.52
C PRO A 37 -18.90 -15.39 -1.08
N CYS A 38 -18.19 -16.50 -1.28
CA CYS A 38 -16.87 -16.52 -1.89
C CYS A 38 -16.90 -17.28 -3.21
N THR A 39 -16.12 -16.81 -4.18
CA THR A 39 -15.93 -17.45 -5.48
C THR A 39 -14.48 -17.93 -5.60
N THR A 40 -14.29 -19.12 -6.17
CA THR A 40 -12.94 -19.61 -6.49
C THR A 40 -12.30 -18.74 -7.55
N MET A 41 -11.10 -18.25 -7.26
CA MET A 41 -10.29 -17.44 -8.15
C MET A 41 -8.83 -17.68 -7.83
N GLU A 42 -8.11 -18.30 -8.77
CA GLU A 42 -6.72 -18.71 -8.55
C GLU A 42 -5.70 -17.65 -8.97
N GLU A 43 -6.13 -16.63 -9.71
CA GLU A 43 -5.33 -15.50 -10.16
C GLU A 43 -6.13 -14.22 -9.98
N ILE A 44 -5.50 -13.20 -9.39
CA ILE A 44 -6.08 -11.85 -9.28
C ILE A 44 -5.03 -10.81 -9.63
N ARG A 45 -5.49 -9.77 -10.31
CA ARG A 45 -4.65 -8.73 -10.89
C ARG A 45 -4.89 -7.38 -10.22
N PHE A 46 -3.81 -6.61 -10.16
CA PHE A 46 -3.83 -5.20 -9.79
C PHE A 46 -3.03 -4.45 -10.85
N GLU A 47 -3.64 -3.49 -11.54
CA GLU A 47 -2.96 -2.58 -12.45
C GLU A 47 -3.27 -1.14 -12.04
N TRP A 48 -2.38 -0.54 -11.25
CA TRP A 48 -2.62 0.77 -10.66
C TRP A 48 -1.67 1.82 -11.20
N GLN A 49 -2.26 2.98 -11.48
CA GLN A 49 -1.59 4.22 -11.81
C GLN A 49 -1.73 5.15 -10.62
N LEU A 50 -0.64 5.36 -9.89
CA LEU A 50 -0.66 6.02 -8.58
C LEU A 50 -0.03 7.42 -8.72
N PRO A 51 -0.82 8.49 -8.87
CA PRO A 51 -0.33 9.87 -9.00
C PRO A 51 0.00 10.51 -7.64
N TYR A 52 0.25 9.70 -6.60
CA TYR A 52 0.45 10.17 -5.24
C TYR A 52 1.91 10.56 -5.01
N GLY A 53 2.24 11.79 -5.38
CA GLY A 53 3.54 12.38 -5.07
C GLY A 53 3.76 12.52 -3.56
N SER A 54 5.00 12.40 -3.12
CA SER A 54 5.38 12.67 -1.73
C SER A 54 6.76 13.28 -1.64
N THR A 55 6.99 14.03 -0.58
CA THR A 55 8.32 14.43 -0.12
C THR A 55 8.75 13.54 1.04
N ALA A 56 10.06 13.30 1.12
CA ALA A 56 10.67 12.51 2.17
C ALA A 56 11.84 13.29 2.78
N ASP A 57 11.95 13.28 4.11
CA ASP A 57 13.00 14.00 4.84
C ASP A 57 13.55 13.16 6.02
N GLY A 58 14.74 13.52 6.49
CA GLY A 58 15.45 12.84 7.57
C GLY A 58 15.98 11.46 7.18
N CYS A 59 16.18 11.21 5.88
CA CYS A 59 16.55 9.89 5.38
C CYS A 59 17.86 9.37 5.98
N GLN A 60 17.85 8.10 6.40
CA GLN A 60 18.97 7.49 7.11
C GLN A 60 19.02 5.97 6.89
N THR A 61 20.20 5.40 7.09
CA THR A 61 20.45 3.96 7.20
C THR A 61 20.88 3.65 8.65
N PRO A 62 20.99 2.37 9.05
CA PRO A 62 21.49 2.03 10.39
C PRO A 62 22.89 2.59 10.71
N THR A 63 23.68 2.94 9.69
CA THR A 63 25.07 3.38 9.85
C THR A 63 25.32 4.82 9.43
N GLN A 64 24.33 5.51 8.85
CA GLN A 64 24.52 6.85 8.29
C GLN A 64 23.24 7.67 8.30
N VAL A 65 23.33 8.92 8.78
CA VAL A 65 22.28 9.94 8.66
C VAL A 65 22.55 10.79 7.43
N GLY A 66 21.53 10.98 6.58
CA GLY A 66 21.61 11.80 5.38
C GLY A 66 22.62 11.30 4.35
N LEU A 67 22.93 12.16 3.37
CA LEU A 67 23.85 11.86 2.27
C LEU A 67 25.20 12.56 2.45
N ASN A 68 26.26 11.79 2.61
CA ASN A 68 27.62 12.31 2.65
C ASN A 68 28.14 12.61 1.24
N VAL A 69 28.40 13.89 0.95
CA VAL A 69 29.03 14.36 -0.29
C VAL A 69 30.46 14.82 0.00
N PRO A 70 31.50 14.16 -0.54
CA PRO A 70 32.89 14.59 -0.37
C PRO A 70 33.13 15.99 -0.97
N LYS A 71 34.03 16.78 -0.37
CA LYS A 71 34.39 18.10 -0.90
C LYS A 71 34.96 17.97 -2.32
N GLY A 72 34.32 18.65 -3.27
CA GLY A 72 34.69 18.60 -4.69
C GLY A 72 34.40 17.26 -5.38
N GLY A 73 33.67 16.37 -4.69
CA GLY A 73 33.29 15.06 -5.21
C GLY A 73 31.79 14.97 -5.49
N THR A 74 31.39 13.78 -5.92
CA THR A 74 30.01 13.38 -6.10
C THR A 74 29.73 12.14 -5.24
N THR A 75 28.47 11.89 -4.98
CA THR A 75 28.00 10.69 -4.27
C THR A 75 26.74 10.20 -4.95
N GLN A 76 26.50 8.90 -4.89
CA GLN A 76 25.32 8.30 -5.50
C GLN A 76 24.22 8.14 -4.46
N VAL A 77 23.00 8.51 -4.85
CA VAL A 77 21.78 8.22 -4.10
C VAL A 77 21.11 7.04 -4.78
N LYS A 78 20.84 5.98 -4.02
CA LYS A 78 19.97 4.89 -4.45
C LYS A 78 18.60 5.06 -3.82
N LEU A 79 17.57 5.10 -4.65
CA LEU A 79 16.18 4.93 -4.24
C LEU A 79 15.76 3.50 -4.53
N THR A 80 15.23 2.79 -3.53
CA THR A 80 14.62 1.46 -3.70
C THR A 80 13.12 1.62 -3.55
N ILE A 81 12.32 1.01 -4.44
CA ILE A 81 10.85 1.10 -4.42
C ILE A 81 10.30 -0.26 -3.99
N HIS A 82 9.50 -0.28 -2.93
CA HIS A 82 8.94 -1.50 -2.33
C HIS A 82 7.42 -1.52 -2.46
N ALA A 83 6.90 -2.19 -3.49
CA ALA A 83 5.46 -2.30 -3.71
C ALA A 83 4.77 -3.23 -2.69
N ASP A 84 5.52 -4.07 -1.97
CA ASP A 84 4.99 -4.99 -0.96
C ASP A 84 4.39 -4.27 0.26
N HIS A 85 4.64 -2.96 0.40
CA HIS A 85 4.05 -2.10 1.43
C HIS A 85 2.52 -2.04 1.36
N HIS A 86 1.93 -2.28 0.18
CA HIS A 86 0.49 -2.41 0.04
C HIS A 86 -0.10 -3.57 0.85
N PHE A 87 0.71 -4.55 1.24
CA PHE A 87 0.24 -5.72 1.98
C PHE A 87 0.54 -5.63 3.48
N PHE A 88 1.14 -4.54 3.96
CA PHE A 88 1.68 -4.46 5.31
C PHE A 88 0.58 -4.22 6.35
N THR A 89 0.56 -5.04 7.39
CA THR A 89 -0.34 -4.80 8.53
C THR A 89 0.07 -3.62 9.39
N ALA A 90 1.31 -3.15 9.29
CA ALA A 90 1.84 -1.99 10.01
C ALA A 90 3.01 -1.34 9.25
N LEU A 91 3.20 -0.02 9.40
CA LEU A 91 4.26 0.74 8.71
C LEU A 91 5.48 1.09 9.58
N ARG A 92 5.39 1.01 10.92
CA ARG A 92 6.49 1.39 11.83
C ARG A 92 6.70 0.43 13.01
N HIS A 93 6.49 -0.88 12.79
CA HIS A 93 6.61 -1.87 13.86
C HIS A 93 7.51 -3.06 13.47
N THR A 94 8.04 -3.73 14.49
CA THR A 94 8.55 -5.09 14.38
C THR A 94 7.34 -6.03 14.26
N ASP A 95 7.45 -7.13 13.50
CA ASP A 95 6.38 -8.13 13.28
C ASP A 95 5.31 -7.76 12.22
N ILE A 96 5.73 -7.11 11.13
CA ILE A 96 4.88 -6.83 9.97
C ILE A 96 4.47 -8.14 9.27
N MET A 97 3.16 -8.35 9.10
CA MET A 97 2.62 -9.40 8.23
C MET A 97 2.33 -8.81 6.84
N ARG A 98 2.39 -9.67 5.82
CA ARG A 98 1.97 -9.34 4.45
C ARG A 98 0.66 -10.06 4.14
N LEU A 99 -0.45 -9.33 4.09
CA LEU A 99 -1.78 -9.88 3.85
C LEU A 99 -2.36 -9.27 2.58
N ALA A 100 -2.65 -10.12 1.61
CA ALA A 100 -3.28 -9.69 0.36
C ALA A 100 -4.81 -9.78 0.41
N GLN A 101 -5.37 -10.70 1.20
CA GLN A 101 -6.81 -10.99 1.18
C GLN A 101 -7.70 -9.75 1.33
N PRO A 102 -7.40 -8.78 2.21
CA PRO A 102 -8.25 -7.60 2.34
C PRO A 102 -8.28 -6.71 1.09
N LEU A 103 -7.24 -6.74 0.25
CA LEU A 103 -7.27 -6.05 -1.04
C LEU A 103 -7.92 -6.91 -2.11
N ILE A 104 -7.75 -8.22 -2.04
CA ILE A 104 -8.37 -9.19 -2.96
C ILE A 104 -9.89 -9.16 -2.86
N ASP A 105 -10.43 -9.12 -1.63
CA ASP A 105 -11.87 -9.02 -1.36
C ASP A 105 -12.50 -7.69 -1.81
N ALA A 106 -11.69 -6.74 -2.26
CA ALA A 106 -12.15 -5.51 -2.89
C ALA A 106 -12.44 -5.66 -4.40
N ASP A 107 -12.25 -6.83 -5.01
CA ASP A 107 -12.82 -7.13 -6.33
C ASP A 107 -14.34 -7.30 -6.17
N LEU A 108 -15.06 -6.18 -6.29
CA LEU A 108 -16.49 -6.08 -5.97
C LEU A 108 -17.34 -6.69 -7.07
N ASN A 109 -16.83 -6.70 -8.30
CA ASN A 109 -17.56 -7.17 -9.48
C ASN A 109 -17.19 -8.63 -9.88
N LEU A 110 -16.19 -9.22 -9.23
CA LEU A 110 -15.67 -10.58 -9.47
C LEU A 110 -15.09 -10.79 -10.87
N ASP A 111 -14.45 -9.76 -11.45
CA ASP A 111 -13.82 -9.84 -12.78
C ASP A 111 -12.35 -10.28 -12.74
N GLY A 112 -11.76 -10.44 -11.55
CA GLY A 112 -10.37 -10.85 -11.36
C GLY A 112 -9.37 -9.71 -11.40
N GLU A 113 -9.82 -8.46 -11.41
CA GLU A 113 -9.00 -7.27 -11.30
C GLU A 113 -9.53 -6.34 -10.20
N VAL A 114 -8.67 -6.02 -9.22
CA VAL A 114 -9.01 -5.02 -8.21
C VAL A 114 -8.59 -3.64 -8.70
N THR A 115 -9.56 -2.77 -8.90
CA THR A 115 -9.35 -1.41 -9.38
C THR A 115 -9.25 -0.39 -8.23
N LEU A 116 -8.68 0.79 -8.51
CA LEU A 116 -8.69 1.88 -7.54
C LEU A 116 -10.13 2.34 -7.22
N ASP A 117 -11.03 2.35 -8.22
CA ASP A 117 -12.43 2.75 -8.03
C ASP A 117 -13.20 1.80 -7.09
N GLU A 118 -12.86 0.52 -7.06
CA GLU A 118 -13.43 -0.42 -6.09
C GLU A 118 -12.86 -0.20 -4.69
N LEU A 119 -11.55 0.03 -4.57
CA LEU A 119 -10.91 0.32 -3.29
C LEU A 119 -11.46 1.60 -2.64
N GLU A 120 -11.85 2.60 -3.43
CA GLU A 120 -12.53 3.81 -2.94
C GLU A 120 -13.94 3.55 -2.42
N GLN A 121 -14.56 2.42 -2.76
CA GLN A 121 -15.88 2.05 -2.25
C GLN A 121 -15.80 1.24 -0.96
N VAL A 122 -14.67 0.58 -0.70
CA VAL A 122 -14.52 -0.29 0.47
C VAL A 122 -14.08 0.54 1.68
N PRO A 123 -14.89 0.58 2.76
CA PRO A 123 -14.51 1.34 3.95
C PRO A 123 -13.32 0.70 4.66
N ILE A 124 -12.46 1.52 5.25
CA ILE A 124 -11.26 1.06 5.96
C ILE A 124 -11.57 0.11 7.13
N THR A 125 -12.80 0.16 7.65
CA THR A 125 -13.27 -0.68 8.77
C THR A 125 -13.26 -2.18 8.46
N VAL A 126 -13.11 -2.57 7.20
CA VAL A 126 -12.90 -3.98 6.82
C VAL A 126 -11.54 -4.52 7.28
N LEU A 127 -10.58 -3.65 7.60
CA LEU A 127 -9.29 -4.04 8.17
C LEU A 127 -9.46 -4.31 9.66
N ASP A 128 -9.29 -5.58 10.05
CA ASP A 128 -9.35 -6.00 11.45
C ASP A 128 -8.21 -5.34 12.25
N THR A 129 -8.56 -4.43 13.16
CA THR A 129 -7.60 -3.67 13.99
C THR A 129 -6.92 -4.52 15.07
N SER A 130 -7.32 -5.78 15.26
CA SER A 130 -6.52 -6.75 16.03
C SER A 130 -5.31 -7.28 15.27
N VAL A 131 -5.31 -7.10 13.94
CA VAL A 131 -4.25 -7.53 13.01
C VAL A 131 -3.53 -6.32 12.40
N TYR A 132 -4.28 -5.29 12.00
CA TYR A 132 -3.78 -4.07 11.39
C TYR A 132 -3.52 -2.98 12.43
N ASP A 133 -2.29 -2.47 12.43
CA ASP A 133 -1.94 -1.27 13.18
C ASP A 133 -2.05 -0.03 12.29
N LEU A 134 -3.21 0.62 12.38
CA LEU A 134 -3.51 1.85 11.66
C LEU A 134 -3.10 3.11 12.44
N SER A 135 -2.47 2.98 13.62
CA SER A 135 -2.14 4.14 14.49
C SER A 135 -1.12 5.12 13.87
N THR A 136 -0.39 4.66 12.86
CA THR A 136 0.62 5.45 12.13
C THR A 136 0.08 6.06 10.83
N PHE A 137 -1.18 5.81 10.52
CA PHE A 137 -1.89 6.38 9.38
C PHE A 137 -2.59 7.68 9.80
N PRO A 138 -2.89 8.59 8.86
CA PRO A 138 -3.71 9.76 9.10
C PRO A 138 -5.07 9.38 9.69
N SER A 139 -5.63 10.23 10.55
CA SER A 139 -6.91 9.97 11.22
C SER A 139 -8.13 10.04 10.30
N ASP A 140 -7.94 10.57 9.08
CA ASP A 140 -8.92 10.76 8.02
C ASP A 140 -8.86 9.66 6.95
N LEU A 141 -8.28 8.49 7.26
CA LEU A 141 -8.36 7.31 6.40
C LEU A 141 -9.80 6.78 6.41
N GLU A 142 -10.50 6.79 5.27
CA GLU A 142 -11.90 6.36 5.17
C GLU A 142 -12.05 5.07 4.35
N THR A 143 -11.22 4.88 3.33
CA THR A 143 -11.35 3.78 2.35
C THR A 143 -10.08 2.92 2.24
N LEU A 144 -10.18 1.76 1.60
CA LEU A 144 -8.99 1.03 1.18
C LEU A 144 -8.19 1.81 0.12
N GLY A 145 -8.84 2.67 -0.66
CA GLY A 145 -8.19 3.63 -1.57
C GLY A 145 -7.24 4.57 -0.83
N ASP A 146 -7.68 5.13 0.30
CA ASP A 146 -6.83 5.95 1.17
C ASP A 146 -5.65 5.16 1.73
N TYR A 147 -5.87 3.90 2.12
CA TYR A 147 -4.79 3.02 2.56
C TYR A 147 -3.76 2.75 1.45
N ILE A 148 -4.20 2.51 0.20
CA ILE A 148 -3.30 2.37 -0.95
C ILE A 148 -2.52 3.67 -1.21
N ARG A 149 -3.18 4.82 -1.13
CA ARG A 149 -2.53 6.13 -1.24
C ARG A 149 -1.44 6.30 -0.19
N TRP A 150 -1.74 5.98 1.08
CA TRP A 150 -0.77 6.15 2.17
C TRP A 150 0.39 5.15 2.10
N THR A 151 0.11 3.89 1.75
CA THR A 151 1.19 2.90 1.57
C THR A 151 2.09 3.26 0.39
N THR A 152 1.55 3.85 -0.70
CA THR A 152 2.34 4.30 -1.85
C THR A 152 3.45 5.27 -1.47
N ILE A 153 3.17 6.27 -0.62
CA ILE A 153 4.17 7.27 -0.23
C ILE A 153 5.29 6.66 0.64
N THR A 154 5.09 5.45 1.14
CA THR A 154 6.09 4.71 1.91
C THR A 154 7.03 3.85 1.07
N PHE A 155 6.73 3.65 -0.22
CA PHE A 155 7.54 2.81 -1.12
C PHE A 155 9.01 3.21 -1.19
N PRO A 156 9.36 4.50 -1.30
CA PRO A 156 10.75 4.88 -1.50
C PRO A 156 11.55 4.66 -0.21
N HIS A 157 12.64 3.90 -0.35
CA HIS A 157 13.68 3.70 0.64
C HIS A 157 15.00 4.29 0.15
N TYR A 158 15.77 4.77 1.10
CA TYR A 158 17.05 5.44 0.92
C TYR A 158 18.20 4.44 1.10
N GLN A 159 19.09 4.33 0.11
CA GLN A 159 20.30 3.51 0.17
C GLN A 159 20.04 2.04 0.56
N GLY A 160 19.16 1.36 -0.17
CA GLY A 160 18.70 0.01 0.19
C GLY A 160 17.41 0.13 0.99
N ASP A 161 17.42 -0.37 2.23
CA ASP A 161 16.26 -0.38 3.15
C ASP A 161 16.29 0.78 4.17
N GLY A 162 17.11 1.81 3.93
CA GLY A 162 17.13 2.99 4.79
C GLY A 162 15.80 3.74 4.74
N GLY A 163 15.32 4.19 5.89
CA GLY A 163 14.03 4.86 6.02
C GLY A 163 14.17 6.38 5.99
N CYS A 164 13.12 7.05 5.51
CA CYS A 164 12.89 8.47 5.73
C CYS A 164 11.73 8.60 6.74
N PRO A 165 11.99 9.07 7.98
CA PRO A 165 11.00 9.09 9.04
C PRO A 165 9.91 10.15 8.80
N ILE A 166 10.17 11.15 7.97
CA ILE A 166 9.19 12.17 7.58
C ILE A 166 8.78 11.87 6.14
N ARG A 167 7.48 11.73 5.94
CA ARG A 167 6.85 11.54 4.63
C ARG A 167 5.62 12.43 4.57
N THR A 168 5.52 13.24 3.52
CA THR A 168 4.42 14.20 3.38
C THR A 168 3.87 14.10 1.95
N PRO A 169 2.56 13.83 1.78
CA PRO A 169 1.92 13.92 0.48
C PRO A 169 2.17 15.29 -0.17
N LEU A 170 2.31 15.31 -1.50
CA LEU A 170 2.41 16.53 -2.31
C LEU A 170 1.04 17.09 -2.70
#